data_AF-A0A7V9EU00-F1
#
_entry.id   AF-A0A7V9EU00-F1
#
_cell.length_a   1.000
_cell.length_b   1.000
_cell.length_c   1.000
_cell.angle_alpha   90.00
_cell.angle_beta   90.00
_cell.angle_gamma   90.00
#
_symmetry.space_group_name_H-M   'P 1'
#
loop_
_entity.id
_entity.type
_entity.pdbx_description
1 polymer ?
#
loop_
_entity_poly.entity_id
_entity_poly.type
_entity_poly.pdbx_seq_one_letter_code
_entity_poly.pdbx_strand_id
1 'polypeptide(L)' 'MGALKVLIADSISTRGGEELGADGALEVVVRTGQSEAELVELIPAFSAIVVRSQTKVTARILQAGTRLKVVGRAGVGV' A
#
# COMPACT_ATOMS: atom_id res chain seq x y z
N MET A 1 -14.71 13.97 -6.25
CA MET A 1 -13.50 13.18 -6.53
C MET A 1 -13.40 12.15 -5.41
N GLY A 2 -13.45 10.85 -5.71
CA GLY A 2 -13.47 9.81 -4.66
C GLY A 2 -12.15 9.78 -3.88
N ALA A 3 -12.19 9.41 -2.60
CA ALA A 3 -11.01 9.26 -1.77
C ALA A 3 -10.03 8.25 -2.39
N LEU A 4 -8.72 8.53 -2.33
CA LEU A 4 -7.69 7.63 -2.84
C LEU A 4 -7.45 6.52 -1.82
N LYS A 5 -7.51 5.25 -2.25
CA LYS A 5 -7.24 4.11 -1.37
C LYS A 5 -5.74 3.84 -1.25
N VAL A 6 -5.26 3.66 -0.03
CA VAL A 6 -3.88 3.31 0.30
C VAL A 6 -3.84 1.96 1.00
N LEU A 7 -3.04 1.01 0.49
CA LEU A 7 -2.80 -0.27 1.14
C LEU A 7 -1.50 -0.19 1.95
N ILE A 8 -1.56 -0.46 3.25
CA ILE A 8 -0.38 -0.73 4.08
C ILE A 8 -0.21 -2.25 4.14
N ALA A 9 0.78 -2.77 3.42
CA ALA A 9 1.02 -4.21 3.20
C ALA A 9 1.99 -4.85 4.22
N ASP A 10 2.74 -4.02 4.95
CA ASP A 10 3.66 -4.44 6.01
C ASP A 10 3.31 -3.76 7.33
N SER A 11 3.75 -4.36 8.44
CA SER A 11 3.67 -3.71 9.74
C SER A 11 4.55 -2.44 9.76
N ILE A 12 3.91 -1.31 10.04
CA ILE A 12 4.52 0.01 10.26
C ILE A 12 4.04 0.57 11.61
N SER A 13 4.57 1.71 12.05
CA SER A 13 4.08 2.35 13.27
C SER A 13 2.62 2.75 13.12
N THR A 14 1.82 2.54 14.17
CA THR A 14 0.40 2.93 14.22
C THR A 14 0.22 4.40 13.86
N ARG A 15 1.05 5.27 14.45
CA ARG A 15 1.10 6.70 14.15
C ARG A 15 1.30 6.97 12.65
N GLY A 16 2.17 6.22 11.98
CA GLY A 16 2.39 6.40 10.54
C GLY A 16 1.13 6.16 9.71
N GLY A 17 0.35 5.13 10.07
CA GLY A 17 -0.93 4.85 9.42
C GLY A 17 -2.00 5.91 9.72
N GLU A 18 -2.05 6.42 10.94
CA GLU A 18 -2.98 7.48 11.36
C GLU A 18 -2.70 8.79 10.62
N GLU A 19 -1.44 9.23 10.57
CA GLU A 19 -1.02 10.46 9.89
C GLU A 19 -1.31 10.40 8.38
N LEU A 20 -1.20 9.21 7.77
CA LEU A 20 -1.56 8.96 6.37
C LEU A 20 -3.05 9.20 6.09
N GLY A 21 -3.94 9.00 7.06
CA GLY A 21 -5.38 9.21 6.91
C GLY A 21 -5.90 10.51 7.53
N ALA A 22 -5.04 11.31 8.15
CA ALA A 22 -5.45 12.39 9.06
C ALA A 22 -6.24 13.52 8.38
N ASP A 23 -5.99 13.79 7.10
CA ASP A 23 -6.66 14.86 6.35
C ASP A 23 -7.99 14.41 5.69
N GLY A 24 -8.34 13.12 5.80
CA GLY A 24 -9.54 12.53 5.20
C GLY A 24 -9.52 12.40 3.67
N ALA A 25 -8.40 12.75 3.01
CA ALA A 25 -8.25 12.61 1.56
C ALA A 25 -7.94 11.15 1.15
N LEU A 26 -7.39 10.37 2.08
CA LEU A 26 -6.95 9.00 1.89
C LEU A 26 -7.80 8.00 2.68
N GLU A 27 -8.26 6.95 2.00
CA GLU A 27 -8.82 5.77 2.66
C GLU A 27 -7.69 4.77 2.92
N VAL A 28 -7.23 4.71 4.17
CA VAL A 28 -6.12 3.83 4.57
C VAL A 28 -6.65 2.44 4.95
N VAL A 29 -6.16 1.42 4.27
CA VAL A 29 -6.47 0.01 4.53
C VAL A 29 -5.20 -0.70 4.96
N VAL A 30 -5.21 -1.28 6.16
CA VAL A 30 -4.10 -2.09 6.67
C VAL A 30 -4.44 -3.56 6.44
N ARG A 31 -3.62 -4.24 5.63
CA ARG A 31 -3.61 -5.70 5.53
C ARG A 31 -2.16 -6.12 5.45
N THR A 32 -1.72 -6.96 6.37
CA THR A 32 -0.31 -7.35 6.44
C THR A 32 -0.15 -8.84 6.18
N GLY A 33 0.98 -9.25 5.60
CA GLY A 33 1.33 -10.66 5.43
C GLY A 33 0.63 -11.37 4.26
N GLN A 34 0.13 -10.61 3.30
CA GLN A 34 -0.44 -11.16 2.07
C GLN A 34 0.67 -11.77 1.21
N SER A 35 0.34 -12.89 0.56
CA SER A 35 1.15 -13.46 -0.50
C SER A 35 1.14 -12.56 -1.75
N GLU A 36 2.10 -12.77 -2.66
CA GLU A 36 2.14 -12.06 -3.93
C GLU A 36 0.84 -12.26 -4.75
N ALA A 37 0.25 -13.46 -4.72
CA ALA A 37 -0.99 -13.76 -5.42
C ALA A 37 -2.17 -12.93 -4.87
N GLU A 38 -2.32 -12.90 -3.54
CA GLU A 38 -3.35 -12.08 -2.88
C GLU A 38 -3.14 -10.58 -3.15
N LEU A 39 -1.89 -10.11 -3.15
CA LEU A 39 -1.57 -8.73 -3.48
C LEU A 39 -1.92 -8.38 -4.94
N VAL A 40 -1.66 -9.28 -5.89
CA VAL A 40 -2.02 -9.10 -7.31
C VAL A 40 -3.54 -8.97 -7.49
N GLU A 41 -4.33 -9.72 -6.74
CA GLU A 41 -5.81 -9.62 -6.78
C GLU A 41 -6.32 -8.34 -6.09
N LEU A 42 -5.67 -7.92 -5.01
CA LEU A 42 -6.09 -6.81 -4.18
C LEU A 42 -5.70 -5.44 -4.76
N ILE A 43 -4.49 -5.32 -5.31
CA ILE A 43 -3.87 -4.05 -5.72
C ILE A 43 -4.63 -3.22 -6.77
N PRO A 44 -5.45 -3.77 -7.70
CA PRO A 44 -6.19 -2.94 -8.67
C PRO A 44 -7.16 -1.96 -8.02
N ALA A 45 -7.58 -2.20 -6.77
CA ALA A 45 -8.47 -1.30 -6.03
C ALA A 45 -7.73 -0.11 -5.37
N PHE A 46 -6.39 -0.12 -5.34
CA PHE A 46 -5.59 0.83 -4.57
C PHE A 46 -4.84 1.81 -5.47
N SER A 47 -4.70 3.04 -4.98
CA SER A 47 -3.92 4.10 -5.62
C SER A 47 -2.49 4.19 -5.10
N ALA A 48 -2.23 3.64 -3.91
CA ALA A 48 -0.91 3.55 -3.32
C ALA A 48 -0.73 2.25 -2.54
N ILE A 49 0.51 1.77 -2.46
CA ILE A 49 0.91 0.70 -1.55
C ILE A 49 2.10 1.17 -0.70
N VAL A 50 2.03 0.92 0.60
CA VAL A 50 3.09 1.17 1.58
C VAL A 50 3.62 -0.17 2.05
N VAL A 51 4.92 -0.40 1.85
CA VAL A 51 5.64 -1.61 2.27
C VAL A 51 6.79 -1.25 3.20
N ARG A 52 7.40 -2.25 3.84
CA ARG A 52 8.61 -2.11 4.64
C ARG A 52 9.69 -3.04 4.07
N SER A 53 10.06 -4.08 4.81
CA SER A 53 11.11 -5.03 4.44
C SER A 53 10.56 -6.41 4.03
N GLN A 54 9.32 -6.72 4.43
CA GLN A 54 8.72 -8.04 4.30
C GLN A 54 8.11 -8.21 2.91
N THR A 55 7.17 -7.35 2.54
CA THR A 55 6.53 -7.39 1.22
C THR A 55 7.52 -6.96 0.14
N LYS A 56 7.65 -7.79 -0.90
CA LYS A 56 8.40 -7.45 -2.12
C LYS A 56 7.43 -6.95 -3.17
N VAL A 57 7.61 -5.71 -3.63
CA VAL A 57 6.82 -5.15 -4.72
C VAL A 57 7.41 -5.63 -6.05
N THR A 58 6.89 -6.75 -6.55
CA THR A 58 7.35 -7.38 -7.78
C THR A 58 6.74 -6.72 -9.03
N ALA A 59 7.29 -7.04 -10.21
CA ALA A 59 6.73 -6.60 -11.48
C ALA A 59 5.27 -7.04 -11.68
N ARG A 60 4.88 -8.24 -11.19
CA ARG A 60 3.50 -8.72 -11.27
C ARG A 60 2.54 -7.82 -10.48
N ILE A 61 2.92 -7.43 -9.27
CA ILE A 61 2.10 -6.52 -8.43
C ILE A 61 1.96 -5.16 -9.13
N LEU A 62 3.06 -4.62 -9.68
CA LEU A 62 3.03 -3.34 -10.40
C LEU A 62 2.15 -3.40 -11.66
N GLN A 63 2.23 -4.49 -12.42
CA GLN A 63 1.42 -4.69 -13.63
C GLN A 63 -0.07 -4.85 -13.32
N ALA A 64 -0.40 -5.53 -12.22
CA ALA A 64 -1.79 -5.68 -11.77
C ALA A 64 -2.37 -4.37 -11.21
N GLY A 65 -1.52 -3.51 -10.65
CA GLY A 65 -1.87 -2.21 -10.08
C GLY A 65 -2.26 -1.15 -11.11
N THR A 66 -3.32 -1.38 -11.88
CA THR A 66 -3.81 -0.46 -12.94
C THR A 66 -4.15 0.95 -12.44
N ARG A 67 -4.46 1.10 -11.14
CA ARG A 67 -4.72 2.39 -10.47
C ARG A 67 -3.55 2.87 -9.61
N LEU A 68 -2.51 2.05 -9.46
CA LEU A 68 -1.39 2.31 -8.57
C LEU A 68 -0.57 3.48 -9.13
N LYS A 69 -0.42 4.53 -8.32
CA LYS A 69 0.32 5.75 -8.69
C LYS A 69 1.66 5.84 -7.96
N VAL A 70 1.76 5.26 -6.78
CA VAL A 70 2.94 5.39 -5.92
C VAL A 70 3.16 4.16 -5.06
N VAL A 71 4.44 3.83 -4.85
CA VAL A 71 4.91 2.83 -3.89
C VAL A 71 5.70 3.57 -2.82
N GLY A 72 5.25 3.53 -1.58
CA GLY A 72 5.96 4.05 -0.42
C GLY A 72 6.72 2.93 0.30
N ARG A 73 7.98 3.15 0.64
CA ARG A 73 8.75 2.23 1.48
C ARG A 73 9.05 2.87 2.83
N ALA A 74 8.47 2.35 3.89
CA ALA A 74 8.72 2.80 5.26
C ALA A 74 10.11 2.32 5.71
N GLY A 75 11.11 3.20 5.68
CA GLY A 75 12.48 2.90 6.10
C GLY A 75 13.51 3.75 5.38
N VAL A 76 14.80 3.44 5.58
CA VAL A 76 15.94 4.21 5.08
C VAL A 76 16.58 3.65 3.79
N GLY A 77 16.03 2.59 3.21
CA GLY A 77 16.59 1.97 2.00
C GLY A 77 15.50 1.67 0.97
N VAL A 78 15.70 2.13 -0.27
CA VAL A 78 14.88 1.79 -1.43
C VAL A 78 15.50 0.65 -2.21
#